data_AF-A0A368XTX4-F1
#
_entry.id   AF-A0A368XTX4-F1
#
_cell.length_a   1.000
_cell.length_b   1.000
_cell.length_c   1.000
_cell.angle_alpha   90.00
_cell.angle_beta   90.00
_cell.angle_gamma   90.00
#
_symmetry.space_group_name_H-M   'P 1'
#
loop_
_entity.id
_entity.type
_entity.pdbx_description
1 polymer ?
#
loop_
_entity_poly.entity_id
_entity_poly.type
_entity_poly.pdbx_seq_one_letter_code
_entity_poly.pdbx_strand_id
1 'polypeptide(L)'
;MHSPRTRMELLRCRDALAAAEMSDDLRELADDLLDRLMGMHDARRLNGPVFLLALDSLELVPGLQASVQALRAAVHREVVG
;
A
#
# COMPACT_ATOMS: atom_id res chain seq x y z
N MET A 1 10.48 -5.42 3.70
CA MET A 1 9.06 -5.25 3.28
C MET A 1 8.54 -6.46 2.50
N HIS A 2 9.04 -7.65 2.80
CA HIS A 2 8.56 -8.89 2.16
C HIS A 2 7.87 -9.79 3.17
N SER A 3 7.60 -9.27 4.37
CA SER A 3 6.95 -10.05 5.39
C SER A 3 5.49 -10.35 4.99
N PRO A 4 4.94 -11.45 5.52
CA PRO A 4 3.50 -11.73 5.43
C PRO A 4 2.64 -10.59 5.98
N ARG A 5 3.15 -9.86 6.97
CA ARG A 5 2.44 -8.70 7.54
C ARG A 5 2.30 -7.59 6.51
N THR A 6 3.37 -7.22 5.82
CA THR A 6 3.29 -6.21 4.75
C THR A 6 2.29 -6.65 3.66
N ARG A 7 2.28 -7.94 3.29
CA ARG A 7 1.32 -8.46 2.31
C ARG A 7 -0.13 -8.35 2.78
N MET A 8 -0.39 -8.66 4.05
CA MET A 8 -1.71 -8.54 4.66
C MET A 8 -2.20 -7.09 4.69
N GLU A 9 -1.34 -6.14 5.08
CA GLU A 9 -1.74 -4.72 5.10
C GLU A 9 -1.97 -4.17 3.67
N LEU A 10 -1.25 -4.67 2.66
CA LEU A 10 -1.52 -4.31 1.25
C LEU A 10 -2.91 -4.79 0.81
N LEU A 11 -3.30 -6.01 1.19
CA LEU A 11 -4.65 -6.53 0.91
C LEU A 11 -5.73 -5.69 1.60
N ARG A 12 -5.54 -5.35 2.87
CA ARG A 12 -6.48 -4.48 3.60
C ARG A 12 -6.60 -3.09 2.98
N CYS A 13 -5.50 -2.56 2.45
CA CYS A 13 -5.53 -1.29 1.73
C CYS A 13 -6.40 -1.38 0.47
N ARG A 14 -6.30 -2.49 -0.28
CA ARG A 14 -7.15 -2.75 -1.44
C ARG A 14 -8.62 -2.92 -1.06
N ASP A 15 -8.92 -3.61 0.03
CA ASP A 15 -10.29 -3.75 0.52
C ASP A 15 -10.88 -2.39 0.93
N ALA A 16 -10.07 -1.53 1.57
CA ALA A 16 -10.46 -0.16 1.90
C ALA A 16 -10.69 0.70 0.64
N LEU A 17 -9.88 0.53 -0.40
CA LEU A 17 -10.04 1.22 -1.69
C LEU A 17 -11.37 0.85 -2.36
N ALA A 18 -11.74 -0.43 -2.32
CA ALA A 18 -13.01 -0.90 -2.87
C ALA A 18 -14.23 -0.32 -2.15
N ALA A 19 -14.10 -0.02 -0.85
CA ALA A 19 -15.16 0.58 -0.04
C ALA A 19 -15.18 2.12 -0.07
N ALA A 20 -14.17 2.76 -0.64
CA ALA A 20 -14.04 4.21 -0.62
C ALA A 20 -14.87 4.89 -1.71
N GLU A 21 -15.56 5.96 -1.32
CA GLU A 21 -16.35 6.80 -2.23
C GLU A 21 -15.42 7.76 -2.98
N MET A 22 -15.11 7.44 -4.22
CA MET A 22 -14.28 8.26 -5.12
C MET A 22 -14.66 8.03 -6.58
N SER A 23 -14.13 8.85 -7.48
CA SER A 23 -14.28 8.64 -8.91
C SER A 23 -13.62 7.32 -9.34
N ASP A 24 -14.18 6.70 -10.38
CA ASP A 24 -13.66 5.45 -10.91
C ASP A 24 -12.22 5.60 -11.43
N ASP A 25 -11.89 6.73 -12.07
CA ASP A 25 -10.52 7.04 -12.52
C ASP A 25 -9.50 7.02 -11.36
N LEU A 26 -9.86 7.61 -10.21
CA LEU A 26 -8.96 7.64 -9.05
C LEU A 26 -8.85 6.24 -8.43
N ARG A 27 -9.95 5.49 -8.43
CA ARG A 27 -9.96 4.10 -7.96
C ARG A 27 -9.05 3.23 -8.81
N GLU A 28 -9.15 3.32 -10.14
CA GLU A 28 -8.31 2.55 -11.08
C GLU A 28 -6.83 2.85 -10.88
N LEU A 29 -6.45 4.13 -10.79
CA LEU A 29 -5.05 4.51 -10.53
C LEU A 29 -4.50 3.98 -9.21
N ALA A 30 -5.32 4.02 -8.15
CA ALA A 30 -4.93 3.50 -6.84
C ALA A 30 -4.83 1.97 -6.83
N ASP A 31 -5.74 1.29 -7.54
CA ASP A 31 -5.75 -0.18 -7.65
C ASP A 31 -4.53 -0.67 -8.46
N ASP A 32 -4.23 -0.04 -9.59
CA ASP A 32 -3.04 -0.29 -10.40
C ASP A 32 -1.74 -0.14 -9.59
N LEU A 33 -1.66 0.91 -8.76
CA LEU A 33 -0.52 1.13 -7.88
C LEU A 33 -0.41 0.00 -6.84
N LEU A 34 -1.52 -0.39 -6.21
CA LEU A 34 -1.55 -1.49 -5.25
C LEU A 34 -1.16 -2.82 -5.89
N ASP A 35 -1.65 -3.12 -7.09
CA ASP A 35 -1.28 -4.30 -7.86
C ASP A 35 0.21 -4.32 -8.19
N ARG A 36 0.76 -3.16 -8.58
CA ARG A 36 2.20 -3.03 -8.82
C ARG A 36 3.01 -3.27 -7.55
N LEU A 37 2.58 -2.73 -6.41
CA LEU A 37 3.23 -2.92 -5.11
C LEU A 37 3.19 -4.38 -4.65
N MET A 38 2.03 -5.04 -4.80
CA MET A 38 1.88 -6.47 -4.49
C MET A 38 2.75 -7.33 -5.39
N GLY A 39 2.78 -7.06 -6.70
CA GLY A 39 3.66 -7.78 -7.63
C GLY A 39 5.15 -7.60 -7.29
N MET A 40 5.57 -6.40 -6.88
CA MET A 40 6.95 -6.16 -6.41
C MET A 40 7.23 -6.83 -5.06
N HIS A 41 6.26 -6.89 -4.16
CA HIS A 41 6.39 -7.61 -2.88
C HIS A 41 6.58 -9.11 -3.13
N ASP A 42 5.68 -9.71 -3.90
CA ASP A 42 5.64 -11.14 -4.22
C ASP A 42 6.92 -11.56 -4.98
N ALA A 43 7.43 -10.70 -5.86
CA ALA A 43 8.71 -10.90 -6.56
C ALA A 43 9.96 -10.59 -5.72
N ARG A 44 9.80 -10.18 -4.45
CA ARG A 44 10.89 -9.72 -3.56
C ARG A 44 11.75 -8.58 -4.12
N ARG A 45 11.14 -7.69 -4.89
CA ARG A 45 11.78 -6.52 -5.54
C ARG A 45 11.34 -5.17 -4.98
N LEU A 46 10.33 -5.16 -4.12
CA LEU A 46 9.90 -3.96 -3.40
C LEU A 46 11.04 -3.45 -2.50
N ASN A 47 11.47 -2.20 -2.70
CA ASN A 47 12.50 -1.54 -1.88
C ASN A 47 11.89 -0.45 -0.98
N GLY A 48 12.58 -0.13 0.13
CA GLY A 48 12.11 0.75 1.21
C GLY A 48 11.65 2.11 0.71
N PRO A 49 12.56 2.88 0.10
CA PRO A 49 12.25 4.20 -0.42
C PRO A 49 11.12 4.20 -1.46
N VAL A 50 11.13 3.28 -2.43
CA VAL A 50 10.06 3.18 -3.45
C VAL A 50 8.72 2.87 -2.80
N PHE A 51 8.70 2.00 -1.79
CA PHE A 51 7.47 1.68 -1.10
C PHE A 51 6.92 2.90 -0.35
N LEU A 52 7.76 3.60 0.40
CA LEU A 52 7.35 4.80 1.14
C LEU A 52 6.83 5.90 0.20
N LEU A 53 7.48 6.12 -0.94
CA LEU A 53 7.02 7.06 -1.97
C LEU A 53 5.64 6.68 -2.53
N ALA A 54 5.40 5.39 -2.76
CA ALA A 54 4.08 4.92 -3.19
C ALA A 54 3.02 5.10 -2.09
N LEU A 55 3.38 4.93 -0.82
CA LEU A 55 2.49 5.22 0.31
C LEU A 55 2.13 6.70 0.40
N ASP A 56 3.06 7.61 0.10
CA ASP A 56 2.76 9.05 0.03
C ASP A 56 1.69 9.35 -1.03
N SER A 57 1.71 8.62 -2.16
CA SER A 57 0.69 8.76 -3.21
C SER A 57 -0.67 8.21 -2.78
N LEU A 58 -0.70 7.06 -2.11
CA LEU A 58 -1.93 6.46 -1.58
C LEU A 58 -2.55 7.26 -0.44
N GLU A 59 -1.77 8.03 0.31
CA GLU A 59 -2.26 8.89 1.39
C GLU A 59 -3.15 10.04 0.90
N LEU A 60 -2.98 10.42 -0.38
CA LEU A 60 -3.81 11.41 -1.06
C LEU A 60 -5.21 10.87 -1.41
N VAL A 61 -5.39 9.54 -1.39
CA VAL A 61 -6.66 8.89 -1.72
C VAL A 61 -7.58 8.96 -0.49
N PRO A 62 -8.77 9.58 -0.58
CA PRO A 62 -9.71 9.65 0.53
C PRO A 62 -10.11 8.26 1.03
N GLY A 63 -10.05 8.05 2.35
CA GLY A 63 -10.45 6.79 2.99
C GLY A 63 -9.31 5.77 3.18
N LEU A 64 -8.11 6.02 2.62
CA LEU A 64 -6.98 5.09 2.76
C LEU A 64 -6.01 5.43 3.90
N GLN A 65 -6.20 6.55 4.61
CA GLN A 65 -5.24 7.06 5.61
C GLN A 65 -4.90 6.00 6.67
N ALA A 66 -5.90 5.30 7.22
CA ALA A 66 -5.67 4.28 8.24
C ALA A 66 -4.84 3.10 7.70
N SER A 67 -5.15 2.64 6.48
CA SER A 67 -4.42 1.55 5.81
C SER A 67 -2.98 1.96 5.49
N VAL A 68 -2.77 3.19 5.01
CA VAL A 68 -1.43 3.73 4.74
C VAL A 68 -0.60 3.84 6.03
N GLN A 69 -1.18 4.31 7.13
CA GLN A 69 -0.48 4.37 8.42
C GLN A 69 -0.09 2.99 8.93
N ALA A 70 -0.97 1.99 8.79
CA ALA A 70 -0.67 0.60 9.14
C ALA A 70 0.49 0.03 8.29
N LEU A 71 0.51 0.33 7.00
CA LEU A 71 1.59 -0.04 6.08
C LEU A 71 2.92 0.61 6.52
N ARG A 72 2.94 1.93 6.78
CA ARG A 72 4.15 2.63 7.27
C ARG A 72 4.67 2.02 8.57
N ALA A 73 3.77 1.65 9.49
CA ALA A 73 4.16 1.00 10.75
C ALA A 73 4.75 -0.40 10.52
N ALA A 74 4.22 -1.17 9.58
CA ALA A 74 4.76 -2.47 9.20
C ALA A 74 6.17 -2.34 8.61
N VAL A 75 6.39 -1.35 7.73
CA VAL A 75 7.69 -1.08 7.12
C VAL A 75 8.73 -0.65 8.15
N HIS A 76 8.40 0.30 9.02
CA HIS A 76 9.36 0.77 10.04
C HIS A 76 9.86 -0.36 10.94
N ARG A 77 8.99 -1.31 11.31
CA ARG A 77 9.39 -2.47 12.11
C ARG A 77 10.33 -3.42 11.36
N GLU A 78 10.24 -3.48 10.03
CA GLU A 78 11.12 -4.32 9.21
C GLU A 78 12.46 -3.65 8.86
N VAL A 79 12.54 -2.31 8.96
CA VAL A 79 13.78 -1.55 8.68
C VAL A 79 14.61 -1.36 9.95
N VAL A 80 13.97 -1.21 11.11
CA VAL A 80 14.63 -1.02 12.41
C VAL A 80 14.85 -2.34 13.16
N GLY A 81 14.12 -3.40 12.76
CA GLY A 81 14.20 -4.74 13.36
C GLY A 81 15.25 -5.65 12.76
#